data_AF-A0A292SL11-F1
#
_entry.id   AF-A0A292SL11-F1
#
_cell.length_a   1.000
_cell.length_b   1.000
_cell.length_c   1.000
_cell.angle_alpha   90.00
_cell.angle_beta   90.00
_cell.angle_gamma   90.00
#
_symmetry.space_group_name_H-M   'P 1'
#
loop_
_entity.id
_entity.type
_entity.pdbx_description
1 polymer ?
#
loop_
_entity_poly.entity_id
_entity_poly.type
_entity_poly.pdbx_seq_one_letter_code
_entity_poly.pdbx_strand_id
1 'polypeptide(L)'
;MNVTPVQKTLINIRKVAANPKFAEFARSTVCAIAVETTLKASGRPAFIYYDKHANKQSKKYAATKELLYQTFCLGLYLSLIKPFSKKTYGFLSKKLAAKNPEDKRRLDLFDNFQNKINTAKDKTTKNKLENQLSHLLHTNKDYHFGKGLKEFSSIASTVFILALCAPILSQIILHPVMDAIFKNPKK
;
A
#
# COMPACT_ATOMS: atom_id res chain seq x y z
N MET A 1 24.50 3.59 32.45
CA MET A 1 24.91 3.77 31.04
C MET A 1 24.14 4.95 30.46
N ASN A 2 24.84 6.03 30.10
CA ASN A 2 24.22 7.22 29.52
C ASN A 2 23.98 6.98 28.02
N VAL A 3 22.74 6.63 27.65
CA VAL A 3 22.36 6.44 26.25
C VAL A 3 22.40 7.78 25.55
N THR A 4 23.24 7.89 24.52
CA THR A 4 23.34 9.09 23.69
C THR A 4 21.99 9.42 23.04
N PRO A 5 21.67 10.69 22.77
CA PRO A 5 20.39 11.09 22.19
C PRO A 5 20.08 10.36 20.87
N VAL A 6 21.11 10.03 20.08
CA VAL A 6 20.99 9.24 18.85
C VAL A 6 20.57 7.79 19.12
N GLN A 7 21.17 7.15 20.14
CA GLN A 7 20.77 5.80 20.56
C GLN A 7 19.33 5.79 21.08
N LYS A 8 18.91 6.84 21.81
CA LYS A 8 17.53 6.98 22.30
C LYS A 8 16.51 7.08 21.15
N THR A 9 16.85 7.84 20.11
CA THR A 9 16.04 7.95 18.87
C THR A 9 15.99 6.64 18.10
N LEU A 10 17.13 5.95 17.92
CA LEU A 10 17.18 4.65 17.26
C LEU A 10 16.40 3.57 18.03
N ILE A 11 16.46 3.56 19.36
CA ILE A 11 15.69 2.65 20.20
C ILE A 11 14.19 2.93 20.09
N ASN A 12 13.78 4.20 20.00
CA ASN A 12 12.38 4.57 19.78
C ASN A 12 11.89 4.18 18.38
N ILE A 13 12.70 4.40 17.34
CA ILE A 13 12.39 3.94 15.97
C ILE A 13 12.28 2.41 15.94
N ARG A 14 13.19 1.69 16.61
CA ARG A 14 13.13 0.22 16.75
C ARG A 14 11.86 -0.22 17.47
N LYS A 15 11.44 0.47 18.54
CA LYS A 15 10.20 0.16 19.26
C LYS A 15 8.95 0.41 18.42
N VAL A 16 8.95 1.45 17.58
CA VAL A 16 7.86 1.73 16.65
C VAL A 16 7.83 0.71 15.51
N ALA A 17 8.98 0.37 14.94
CA ALA A 17 9.11 -0.62 13.85
C ALA A 17 8.87 -2.07 14.32
N ALA A 18 9.25 -2.41 15.55
CA ALA A 18 9.03 -3.72 16.16
C ALA A 18 7.66 -3.86 16.83
N ASN A 19 6.79 -2.84 16.72
CA ASN A 19 5.43 -2.94 17.23
C ASN A 19 4.68 -4.03 16.45
N PRO A 20 4.04 -5.01 17.11
CA PRO A 20 3.27 -6.05 16.43
C PRO A 20 2.21 -5.48 15.48
N LYS A 21 1.69 -4.27 15.77
CA LYS A 21 0.78 -3.54 14.86
C LYS A 21 1.47 -3.06 13.58
N PHE A 22 2.74 -2.68 13.65
CA PHE A 22 3.52 -2.27 12.47
C PHE A 22 3.93 -3.49 11.64
N ALA A 23 4.25 -4.61 12.30
CA ALA A 23 4.48 -5.89 11.64
C ALA A 23 3.21 -6.43 10.95
N GLU A 24 2.04 -6.29 11.58
CA GLU A 24 0.75 -6.68 11.01
C GLU A 24 0.28 -5.73 9.89
N PHE A 25 0.58 -4.43 10.02
CA PHE A 25 0.42 -3.43 8.97
C PHE A 25 1.28 -3.75 7.74
N ALA A 26 2.58 -4.02 7.95
CA ALA A 26 3.55 -4.39 6.90
C ALA A 26 3.29 -5.78 6.27
N ARG A 27 2.54 -6.67 6.93
CA ARG A 27 2.15 -7.97 6.37
C ARG A 27 1.23 -7.86 5.17
N SER A 28 0.49 -6.77 5.01
CA SER A 28 -0.29 -6.56 3.79
C SER A 28 0.63 -6.02 2.69
N THR A 29 0.68 -6.72 1.56
CA THR A 29 1.50 -6.32 0.41
C THR A 29 1.20 -4.89 -0.04
N VAL A 30 -0.07 -4.46 0.05
CA VAL A 30 -0.47 -3.08 -0.27
C VAL A 30 0.20 -2.06 0.62
N CYS A 31 0.26 -2.35 1.92
CA CYS A 31 0.85 -1.45 2.88
C CYS A 31 2.37 -1.40 2.72
N ALA A 32 3.03 -2.55 2.58
CA ALA A 32 4.47 -2.61 2.35
C ALA A 32 4.87 -1.75 1.13
N ILE A 33 4.14 -1.90 0.02
CA ILE A 33 4.36 -1.14 -1.21
C ILE A 33 4.03 0.34 -1.01
N ALA A 34 2.94 0.67 -0.31
CA ALA A 34 2.60 2.06 0.00
C ALA A 34 3.67 2.75 0.86
N VAL A 35 4.16 2.08 1.91
CA VAL A 35 5.21 2.61 2.80
C VAL A 35 6.51 2.77 2.04
N GLU A 36 6.94 1.77 1.28
CA GLU A 36 8.16 1.83 0.48
C GLU A 36 8.08 2.97 -0.57
N THR A 37 6.94 3.08 -1.25
CA THR A 37 6.71 4.13 -2.25
C THR A 37 6.71 5.51 -1.60
N THR A 38 6.07 5.66 -0.43
CA THR A 38 6.04 6.92 0.34
C THR A 38 7.43 7.31 0.82
N LEU A 39 8.21 6.35 1.31
CA LEU A 39 9.58 6.59 1.75
C LEU A 39 10.47 7.01 0.57
N LYS A 40 10.32 6.36 -0.59
CA LYS A 40 11.02 6.78 -1.81
C LYS A 40 10.54 8.16 -2.30
N ALA A 41 9.25 8.45 -2.17
CA ALA A 41 8.59 9.70 -2.61
C ALA A 41 9.01 10.92 -1.82
N SER A 42 9.30 10.71 -0.54
CA SER A 42 9.77 11.76 0.36
C SER A 42 11.30 11.83 0.36
N GLY A 43 11.98 10.69 0.34
CA GLY A 43 13.42 10.60 0.47
C GLY A 43 14.19 11.23 -0.69
N ARG A 44 13.85 10.92 -1.95
CA ARG A 44 14.56 11.45 -3.12
C ARG A 44 14.41 12.97 -3.25
N PRO A 45 13.19 13.54 -3.19
CA PRO A 45 13.03 15.00 -3.21
C PRO A 45 13.68 15.70 -2.02
N ALA A 46 13.61 15.12 -0.82
CA ALA A 46 14.25 15.70 0.36
C ALA A 46 15.78 15.72 0.20
N PHE A 47 16.39 14.64 -0.30
CA PHE A 47 17.84 14.59 -0.52
C PHE A 47 18.29 15.63 -1.55
N ILE A 48 17.55 15.76 -2.67
CA ILE A 48 17.78 16.82 -3.67
C ILE A 48 17.61 18.20 -3.01
N TYR A 49 16.58 18.39 -2.19
CA TYR A 49 16.32 19.67 -1.50
C TYR A 49 17.34 20.01 -0.40
N TYR A 50 18.07 19.05 0.18
CA TYR A 50 19.13 19.30 1.16
C TYR A 50 20.54 19.37 0.56
N ASP A 51 20.72 18.99 -0.71
CA ASP A 51 22.02 19.02 -1.40
C ASP A 51 22.59 20.45 -1.51
N LYS A 52 23.75 20.71 -0.90
CA LYS A 52 24.37 22.04 -0.87
C LYS A 52 25.12 22.41 -2.16
N HIS A 53 25.32 21.47 -3.10
CA HIS A 53 26.16 21.67 -4.29
C HIS A 53 25.36 22.01 -5.57
N ALA A 54 24.03 21.91 -5.55
CA ALA A 54 23.18 22.16 -6.72
C ALA A 54 22.58 23.58 -6.76
N ASN A 55 22.44 24.14 -7.97
CA ASN A 55 21.90 25.49 -8.20
C ASN A 55 20.45 25.63 -7.66
N LYS A 56 20.16 26.69 -6.89
CA LYS A 56 18.93 26.82 -6.06
C LYS A 56 17.62 26.67 -6.85
N GLN A 57 17.54 27.16 -8.08
CA GLN A 57 16.32 27.07 -8.90
C GLN A 57 16.14 25.68 -9.52
N SER A 58 17.18 25.12 -10.15
CA SER A 58 17.15 23.77 -10.74
C SER A 58 16.89 22.70 -9.68
N LYS A 59 17.43 22.88 -8.48
CA LYS A 59 17.21 22.00 -7.33
C LYS A 59 15.75 22.00 -6.85
N LYS A 60 15.13 23.18 -6.71
CA LYS A 60 13.71 23.29 -6.36
C LYS A 60 12.82 22.70 -7.44
N TYR A 61 13.13 22.95 -8.71
CA TYR A 61 12.39 22.39 -9.84
C TYR A 61 12.46 20.86 -9.87
N ALA A 62 13.67 20.29 -9.76
CA ALA A 62 13.89 18.84 -9.74
C ALA A 62 13.21 18.16 -8.55
N ALA A 63 13.36 18.71 -7.33
CA ALA A 63 12.70 18.17 -6.15
C ALA A 63 11.17 18.21 -6.28
N THR A 64 10.60 19.31 -6.77
CA THR A 64 9.15 19.46 -6.95
C THR A 64 8.60 18.53 -8.04
N LYS A 65 9.30 18.36 -9.17
CA LYS A 65 8.97 17.38 -10.22
C LYS A 65 8.91 15.95 -9.67
N GLU A 66 9.97 15.54 -8.97
CA GLU A 66 10.08 14.18 -8.43
C GLU A 66 9.02 13.94 -7.35
N LEU A 67 8.77 14.93 -6.48
CA LEU A 67 7.72 14.86 -5.46
C LEU A 67 6.32 14.79 -6.08
N LEU A 68 6.04 15.59 -7.11
CA LEU A 68 4.76 15.55 -7.84
C LEU A 68 4.55 14.20 -8.51
N TYR A 69 5.55 13.70 -9.23
CA TYR A 69 5.46 12.38 -9.88
C TYR A 69 5.18 11.29 -8.85
N GLN A 70 5.88 11.32 -7.73
CA GLN A 70 5.82 10.23 -6.76
C GLN A 70 4.60 10.30 -5.84
N THR A 71 4.12 11.49 -5.49
CA THR A 71 2.84 11.68 -4.80
C THR A 71 1.65 11.35 -5.70
N PHE A 72 1.73 11.69 -6.99
CA PHE A 72 0.71 11.35 -7.97
C PHE A 72 0.61 9.83 -8.18
N CYS A 73 1.74 9.14 -8.41
CA CYS A 73 1.77 7.69 -8.54
C CYS A 73 1.26 6.99 -7.27
N LEU A 74 1.61 7.48 -6.08
CA LEU A 74 1.09 6.97 -4.81
C LEU A 74 -0.42 7.20 -4.67
N GLY A 75 -0.91 8.39 -5.01
CA GLY A 75 -2.33 8.73 -4.95
C GLY A 75 -3.18 7.87 -5.89
N LEU A 76 -2.70 7.63 -7.11
CA LEU A 76 -3.31 6.70 -8.04
C LEU A 76 -3.31 5.27 -7.51
N TYR A 77 -2.18 4.81 -6.97
CA TYR A 77 -2.07 3.48 -6.38
C TYR A 77 -3.10 3.28 -5.26
N LEU A 78 -3.15 4.18 -4.28
CA LEU A 78 -4.05 4.09 -3.14
C LEU A 78 -5.53 4.18 -3.55
N SER A 79 -5.84 4.97 -4.58
CA SER A 79 -7.21 5.12 -5.10
C SER A 79 -7.68 3.88 -5.88
N LEU A 80 -6.79 3.29 -6.69
CA LEU A 80 -7.14 2.20 -7.59
C LEU A 80 -7.01 0.82 -6.95
N ILE A 81 -6.14 0.65 -5.94
CA ILE A 81 -5.84 -0.69 -5.40
C ILE A 81 -7.07 -1.37 -4.81
N LYS A 82 -7.91 -0.64 -4.06
CA LYS A 82 -9.09 -1.20 -3.39
C LYS A 82 -10.16 -1.71 -4.37
N PRO A 83 -10.63 -0.93 -5.36
CA PRO A 83 -11.61 -1.42 -6.33
C PRO A 83 -11.01 -2.51 -7.23
N PHE A 84 -9.75 -2.37 -7.64
CA PHE A 84 -9.11 -3.33 -8.54
C PHE A 84 -8.85 -4.67 -7.85
N SER A 85 -8.31 -4.67 -6.62
CA SER A 85 -8.10 -5.90 -5.84
C SER A 85 -9.40 -6.64 -5.58
N LYS A 86 -10.50 -5.92 -5.30
CA LYS A 86 -11.82 -6.54 -5.13
C LYS A 86 -12.30 -7.20 -6.44
N LYS A 87 -12.12 -6.53 -7.57
CA LYS A 87 -12.53 -7.06 -8.88
C LYS A 87 -11.70 -8.28 -9.29
N THR A 88 -10.38 -8.19 -9.13
CA THR A 88 -9.44 -9.30 -9.39
C THR A 88 -9.71 -10.48 -8.47
N TYR A 89 -9.95 -10.23 -7.17
CA TYR A 89 -10.35 -11.28 -6.23
C TYR A 89 -11.63 -11.97 -6.67
N GLY A 90 -12.69 -11.21 -6.98
CA GLY A 90 -13.98 -11.77 -7.41
C GLY A 90 -13.89 -12.55 -8.73
N PHE A 91 -13.01 -12.15 -9.64
CA PHE A 91 -12.76 -12.90 -10.88
C PHE A 91 -12.02 -14.22 -10.60
N LEU A 92 -10.95 -14.17 -9.82
CA LEU A 92 -10.15 -15.35 -9.49
C LEU A 92 -10.92 -16.34 -8.60
N SER A 93 -11.69 -15.84 -7.62
CA SER A 93 -12.50 -16.67 -6.73
C SER A 93 -13.57 -17.42 -7.51
N LYS A 94 -14.28 -16.76 -8.44
CA LYS A 94 -15.23 -17.42 -9.35
C LYS A 94 -14.56 -18.48 -10.22
N LYS A 95 -13.39 -18.18 -10.78
CA LYS A 95 -12.66 -19.12 -11.64
C LYS A 95 -12.17 -20.36 -10.88
N LEU A 96 -11.76 -20.19 -9.63
CA LEU A 96 -11.33 -21.30 -8.75
C LEU A 96 -12.53 -22.10 -8.23
N ALA A 97 -13.60 -21.41 -7.80
CA ALA A 97 -14.84 -22.04 -7.36
C ALA A 97 -15.53 -22.85 -8.48
N ALA A 98 -15.37 -22.44 -9.74
CA ALA A 98 -15.88 -23.18 -10.89
C ALA A 98 -15.07 -24.44 -11.22
N LYS A 99 -13.79 -24.50 -10.81
CA LYS A 99 -12.92 -25.66 -11.06
C LYS A 99 -13.09 -26.75 -10.02
N ASN A 100 -13.18 -26.37 -8.73
CA ASN A 100 -13.29 -27.32 -7.63
C ASN A 100 -14.33 -26.87 -6.59
N PRO A 101 -15.28 -27.75 -6.20
CA PRO A 101 -16.25 -27.45 -5.15
C PRO A 101 -15.61 -27.32 -3.75
N GLU A 102 -14.48 -27.99 -3.51
CA GLU A 102 -13.68 -27.85 -2.29
C GLU A 102 -13.09 -26.44 -2.13
N ASP A 103 -12.57 -25.86 -3.22
CA ASP A 103 -11.99 -24.52 -3.22
C ASP A 103 -13.08 -23.47 -3.00
N LYS A 104 -14.28 -23.69 -3.55
CA LYS A 104 -15.46 -22.86 -3.25
C LYS A 104 -15.77 -22.83 -1.75
N ARG A 105 -15.80 -24.01 -1.10
CA ARG A 105 -16.06 -24.11 0.35
C ARG A 105 -15.02 -23.34 1.17
N ARG A 106 -13.73 -23.48 0.84
CA ARG A 106 -12.63 -22.77 1.53
C ARG A 106 -12.72 -21.25 1.36
N LEU A 107 -13.07 -20.80 0.15
CA LEU A 107 -13.26 -19.38 -0.15
C LEU A 107 -14.47 -18.81 0.58
N ASP A 108 -15.61 -19.50 0.56
CA ASP A 108 -16.84 -19.06 1.24
C ASP A 108 -16.64 -19.00 2.77
N LEU A 109 -15.89 -19.93 3.37
CA LEU A 109 -15.54 -19.89 4.80
C LEU A 109 -14.77 -18.62 5.16
N PHE A 110 -13.76 -18.29 4.36
CA PHE A 110 -12.94 -17.09 4.56
C PHE A 110 -13.75 -15.81 4.30
N ASP A 111 -14.51 -15.75 3.21
CA ASP A 111 -15.31 -14.59 2.82
C ASP A 111 -16.43 -14.31 3.83
N ASN A 112 -17.10 -15.34 4.35
CA ASN A 112 -18.11 -15.18 5.39
C ASN A 112 -17.51 -14.60 6.67
N PHE A 113 -16.34 -15.06 7.08
CA PHE A 113 -15.64 -14.51 8.24
C PHE A 113 -15.20 -13.07 8.00
N GLN A 114 -14.67 -12.78 6.81
CA GLN A 114 -14.25 -11.44 6.42
C GLN A 114 -15.44 -10.47 6.34
N ASN A 115 -16.60 -10.94 5.89
CA ASN A 115 -17.84 -10.15 5.89
C ASN A 115 -18.30 -9.81 7.30
N LYS A 116 -18.21 -10.74 8.27
CA LYS A 116 -18.49 -10.44 9.70
C LYS A 116 -17.58 -9.34 10.24
N ILE A 117 -16.31 -9.32 9.85
CA ILE A 117 -15.36 -8.24 10.21
C ILE A 117 -15.79 -6.91 9.58
N ASN A 118 -16.22 -6.93 8.33
CA ASN A 118 -16.59 -5.71 7.59
C ASN A 118 -17.93 -5.12 8.04
N THR A 119 -18.87 -5.94 8.50
CA THR A 119 -20.19 -5.50 8.99
C THR A 119 -20.18 -5.10 10.47
N ALA A 120 -19.15 -5.47 11.23
CA ALA A 120 -18.97 -5.02 12.61
C ALA A 120 -18.80 -3.49 12.67
N LYS A 121 -19.75 -2.80 13.32
CA LYS A 121 -19.73 -1.34 13.49
C LYS A 121 -18.76 -0.88 14.58
N ASP A 122 -18.51 -1.73 15.58
CA ASP A 122 -17.66 -1.39 16.73
C ASP A 122 -16.20 -1.80 16.50
N LYS A 123 -15.26 -0.88 16.78
CA LYS A 123 -13.81 -1.07 16.61
C LYS A 123 -13.26 -2.19 17.51
N THR A 124 -13.83 -2.35 18.70
CA THR A 124 -13.44 -3.38 19.68
C THR A 124 -13.86 -4.76 19.20
N THR A 125 -15.09 -4.87 18.69
CA THR A 125 -15.63 -6.10 18.09
C THR A 125 -14.85 -6.48 16.84
N LYS A 126 -14.52 -5.50 16.00
CA LYS A 126 -13.70 -5.70 14.81
C LYS A 126 -12.32 -6.26 15.15
N ASN A 127 -11.62 -5.68 16.12
CA ASN A 127 -10.31 -6.18 16.57
C ASN A 127 -10.40 -7.60 17.15
N LYS A 128 -11.48 -7.93 17.89
CA LYS A 128 -11.70 -9.30 18.40
C LYS A 128 -11.89 -10.30 17.26
N LEU A 129 -12.69 -9.95 16.26
CA LEU A 129 -12.90 -10.79 15.07
C LEU A 129 -11.62 -10.93 14.24
N GLU A 130 -10.82 -9.87 14.08
CA GLU A 130 -9.53 -9.94 13.40
C GLU A 130 -8.55 -10.87 14.14
N ASN A 131 -8.50 -10.80 15.47
CA ASN A 131 -7.70 -11.72 16.29
C ASN A 131 -8.19 -13.17 16.17
N GLN A 132 -9.51 -13.40 16.15
CA GLN A 132 -10.07 -14.72 15.93
C GLN A 132 -9.75 -15.26 14.54
N LEU A 133 -9.82 -14.42 13.50
CA LEU A 133 -9.43 -14.80 12.15
C LEU A 133 -7.94 -15.15 12.10
N SER A 134 -7.09 -14.38 12.74
CA SER A 134 -5.64 -14.65 12.85
C SER A 134 -5.38 -16.00 13.53
N HIS A 135 -6.07 -16.28 14.63
CA HIS A 135 -5.99 -17.59 15.29
C HIS A 135 -6.48 -18.74 14.38
N LEU A 136 -7.62 -18.57 13.70
CA LEU A 136 -8.17 -19.58 12.79
C LEU A 136 -7.28 -19.81 11.57
N LEU A 137 -6.58 -18.80 11.08
CA LEU A 137 -5.52 -18.96 10.09
C LEU A 137 -4.46 -19.92 10.62
N HIS A 138 -3.89 -19.64 11.79
CA HIS A 138 -2.80 -20.47 12.34
C HIS A 138 -3.21 -21.90 12.64
N THR A 139 -4.49 -22.14 12.95
CA THR A 139 -5.00 -23.47 13.32
C THR A 139 -5.59 -24.25 12.14
N ASN A 140 -6.12 -23.57 11.11
CA ASN A 140 -6.89 -24.23 10.05
C ASN A 140 -6.39 -23.83 8.64
N LYS A 141 -5.88 -24.84 7.91
CA LYS A 141 -5.37 -24.71 6.54
C LYS A 141 -6.41 -24.22 5.52
N ASP A 142 -7.70 -24.45 5.76
CA ASP A 142 -8.76 -24.00 4.85
C ASP A 142 -8.84 -22.46 4.77
N TYR A 143 -8.53 -21.75 5.86
CA TYR A 143 -8.53 -20.28 5.89
C TYR A 143 -7.29 -19.67 5.21
N HIS A 144 -6.19 -20.43 5.11
CA HIS A 144 -4.99 -19.98 4.39
C HIS A 144 -5.25 -19.78 2.90
N PHE A 145 -6.09 -20.63 2.30
CA PHE A 145 -6.40 -20.54 0.88
C PHE A 145 -7.09 -19.22 0.51
N GLY A 146 -8.13 -18.84 1.26
CA GLY A 146 -8.84 -17.57 1.04
C GLY A 146 -7.97 -16.34 1.28
N LYS A 147 -7.14 -16.36 2.33
CA LYS A 147 -6.16 -15.28 2.57
C LYS A 147 -5.12 -15.21 1.45
N GLY A 148 -4.56 -16.34 1.05
CA GLY A 148 -3.56 -16.41 -0.02
C GLY A 148 -4.12 -15.87 -1.34
N LEU A 149 -5.36 -16.22 -1.68
CA LEU A 149 -6.02 -15.69 -2.87
C LEU A 149 -6.24 -14.17 -2.78
N LYS A 150 -6.64 -13.67 -1.61
CA LYS A 150 -6.80 -12.23 -1.37
C LYS A 150 -5.48 -11.48 -1.52
N GLU A 151 -4.40 -11.99 -0.94
CA GLU A 151 -3.05 -11.41 -1.07
C GLU A 151 -2.55 -11.48 -2.52
N PHE A 152 -2.73 -12.61 -3.20
CA PHE A 152 -2.38 -12.77 -4.61
C PHE A 152 -3.15 -11.78 -5.50
N SER A 153 -4.46 -11.65 -5.29
CA SER A 153 -5.29 -10.70 -6.05
C SER A 153 -4.82 -9.25 -5.85
N SER A 154 -4.33 -8.93 -4.66
CA SER A 154 -3.78 -7.63 -4.32
C SER A 154 -2.42 -7.38 -4.95
N ILE A 155 -1.55 -8.39 -5.01
CA ILE A 155 -0.26 -8.34 -5.73
C ILE A 155 -0.51 -8.14 -7.23
N ALA A 156 -1.34 -8.99 -7.84
CA ALA A 156 -1.69 -8.90 -9.26
C ALA A 156 -2.26 -7.52 -9.62
N SER A 157 -3.14 -6.99 -8.77
CA SER A 157 -3.69 -5.64 -8.92
C SER A 157 -2.62 -4.57 -8.79
N THR A 158 -1.69 -4.72 -7.85
CA THR A 158 -0.60 -3.76 -7.67
C THR A 158 0.32 -3.72 -8.88
N VAL A 159 0.71 -4.88 -9.40
CA VAL A 159 1.52 -4.98 -10.63
C VAL A 159 0.78 -4.32 -11.79
N PHE A 160 -0.51 -4.63 -11.97
CA PHE A 160 -1.31 -4.01 -13.04
C PHE A 160 -1.37 -2.47 -12.91
N ILE A 161 -1.66 -1.96 -11.71
CA ILE A 161 -1.77 -0.52 -11.47
C ILE A 161 -0.43 0.19 -11.70
N LEU A 162 0.67 -0.35 -11.18
CA LEU A 162 1.98 0.29 -11.29
C LEU A 162 2.61 0.13 -12.68
N ALA A 163 2.38 -1.00 -13.37
CA ALA A 163 2.97 -1.27 -14.68
C ALA A 163 2.17 -0.66 -15.84
N LEU A 164 0.85 -0.51 -15.69
CA LEU A 164 -0.01 -0.05 -16.79
C LEU A 164 -0.71 1.27 -16.45
N CYS A 165 -1.43 1.34 -15.34
CA CYS A 165 -2.21 2.54 -15.02
C CYS A 165 -1.33 3.75 -14.68
N ALA A 166 -0.29 3.55 -13.85
CA ALA A 166 0.56 4.65 -13.41
C ALA A 166 1.33 5.32 -14.56
N PRO A 167 1.96 4.60 -15.52
CA PRO A 167 2.62 5.23 -16.66
C PRO A 167 1.65 6.01 -17.56
N ILE A 168 0.50 5.41 -17.89
CA ILE A 168 -0.50 6.02 -18.79
C ILE A 168 -1.10 7.29 -18.15
N LEU A 169 -1.57 7.19 -16.91
CA LEU A 169 -2.18 8.32 -16.21
C LEU A 169 -1.14 9.39 -15.87
N SER A 170 0.11 9.01 -15.59
CA SER A 170 1.18 9.99 -15.37
C SER A 170 1.50 10.77 -16.64
N GLN A 171 1.49 10.14 -17.81
CA GLN A 171 1.69 10.88 -19.06
C GLN A 171 0.53 11.83 -19.35
N ILE A 172 -0.71 11.39 -19.12
CA ILE A 172 -1.91 12.19 -19.43
C ILE A 172 -2.12 13.36 -18.45
N ILE A 173 -1.94 13.12 -17.14
CA ILE A 173 -2.33 14.09 -16.10
C ILE A 173 -1.12 14.87 -15.58
N LEU A 174 0.04 14.24 -15.45
CA LEU A 174 1.19 14.90 -14.85
C LEU A 174 1.86 15.90 -15.79
N HIS A 175 1.86 15.65 -17.10
CA HIS A 175 2.37 16.61 -18.10
C HIS A 175 1.63 17.95 -18.02
N PRO A 176 0.29 18.03 -18.13
CA PRO A 176 -0.42 19.30 -18.05
C PRO A 176 -0.35 19.95 -16.67
N VAL A 177 -0.25 19.17 -15.58
CA VAL A 177 -0.09 19.71 -14.22
C VAL A 177 1.30 20.31 -14.01
N MET A 178 2.34 19.66 -14.52
CA MET A 178 3.71 20.19 -14.48
C MET A 178 3.81 21.44 -15.36
N ASP A 179 3.19 21.44 -16.53
CA ASP A 179 3.09 22.64 -17.36
C ASP A 179 2.31 23.75 -16.63
N ALA A 180 1.19 23.46 -15.97
CA ALA A 180 0.43 24.48 -15.24
C ALA A 180 1.20 25.06 -14.02
N ILE A 181 1.97 24.24 -13.31
CA ILE A 181 2.75 24.66 -12.13
C ILE A 181 3.99 25.46 -12.53
N PHE A 182 4.60 25.15 -13.68
CA PHE A 182 5.86 25.77 -14.11
C PHE A 182 5.74 26.74 -15.29
N LYS A 183 4.58 26.83 -15.93
CA LYS A 183 4.26 27.89 -16.91
C LYS A 183 4.10 29.20 -16.14
N ASN A 184 5.21 29.93 -16.02
CA ASN A 184 5.24 31.30 -15.55
C ASN A 184 4.22 32.15 -16.34
N PRO A 185 3.33 32.90 -15.65
CA PRO A 185 2.63 34.04 -16.23
C PRO A 185 3.58 35.25 -16.30
N LYS A 186 4.71 35.12 -17.00
CA LYS A 186 5.63 36.22 -17.30
C LYS A 186 5.80 36.36 -18.80
N LYS A 187 4.83 37.02 -19.43
CA LYS A 187 5.15 38.20 -20.25
C LYS A 187 5.14 39.40 -19.30
#